data_AF-A0A418GB73-F1
#
_entry.id   AF-A0A418GB73-F1
#
_cell.length_a   1.000
_cell.length_b   1.000
_cell.length_c   1.000
_cell.angle_alpha   90.00
_cell.angle_beta   90.00
_cell.angle_gamma   90.00
#
_symmetry.space_group_name_H-M   'P 1'
#
loop_
_entity.id
_entity.type
_entity.pdbx_description
1 polymer ?
#
loop_
_entity_poly.entity_id
_entity_poly.type
_entity_poly.pdbx_seq_one_letter_code
_entity_poly.pdbx_strand_id
1 'polypeptide(L)'
;MNSHNITNESLALALMLVVVAILISHKEKLALEKDILWSVGRAIIQLIIVGYVLKYIFSVDDASLTLLMVLFICFNAAWNAQKRSKYIAKAFISSFIAITVGAGITLAVLILSGSIEFIPMQVIPIAGMIAGNAMVAVGLCYNNLGQRVISEQQQIQEKLSLGATPKQA
;
A
#
# COMPACT_ATOMS: atom_id res chain seq x y z
N MET A 1 -18.83 -27.23 -0.89
CA MET A 1 -17.95 -26.08 -1.17
C MET A 1 -18.50 -25.38 -2.40
N ASN A 2 -19.30 -24.33 -2.22
CA ASN A 2 -19.76 -23.51 -3.33
C ASN A 2 -18.52 -22.79 -3.88
N SER A 3 -18.09 -23.17 -5.08
CA SER A 3 -17.17 -22.37 -5.86
C SER A 3 -17.82 -21.00 -6.04
N HIS A 4 -17.29 -19.98 -5.35
CA HIS A 4 -17.53 -18.59 -5.74
C HIS A 4 -16.93 -18.43 -7.14
N ASN A 5 -17.73 -18.76 -8.15
CA ASN A 5 -17.42 -18.47 -9.53
C ASN A 5 -17.30 -16.96 -9.60
N ILE A 6 -16.07 -16.46 -9.74
CA ILE A 6 -15.84 -15.11 -10.26
C ILE A 6 -16.51 -15.14 -11.62
N THR A 7 -17.73 -14.63 -11.66
CA THR A 7 -18.60 -14.78 -12.81
C THR A 7 -18.10 -13.79 -13.84
N ASN A 8 -18.19 -14.13 -15.13
CA ASN A 8 -17.82 -13.19 -16.20
C ASN A 8 -18.55 -11.84 -16.04
N GLU A 9 -19.75 -11.88 -15.43
CA GLU A 9 -20.51 -10.71 -14.99
C GLU A 9 -19.78 -9.83 -13.98
N SER A 10 -19.15 -10.41 -12.95
CA SER A 10 -18.39 -9.66 -11.93
C SER A 10 -17.21 -8.93 -12.57
N LEU A 11 -16.52 -9.60 -13.50
CA LEU A 11 -15.42 -9.00 -14.25
C LEU A 11 -15.92 -7.89 -15.19
N ALA A 12 -17.04 -8.11 -15.88
CA ALA A 12 -17.66 -7.10 -16.73
C ALA A 12 -18.09 -5.85 -15.94
N LEU A 13 -18.69 -6.03 -14.75
CA LEU A 13 -19.05 -4.93 -13.86
C LEU A 13 -17.82 -4.16 -13.37
N ALA A 14 -16.73 -4.85 -13.01
CA ALA A 14 -15.47 -4.19 -12.65
C ALA A 14 -14.87 -3.38 -13.81
N LEU A 15 -14.87 -3.93 -15.03
CA LEU A 15 -14.40 -3.22 -16.23
C LEU A 15 -15.31 -2.03 -16.58
N MET A 16 -16.61 -2.12 -16.34
CA MET A 16 -17.54 -1.01 -16.51
C MET A 16 -17.16 0.19 -15.63
N LEU A 17 -16.69 -0.02 -14.40
CA LEU A 17 -16.21 1.06 -13.53
C LEU A 17 -14.98 1.79 -14.14
N VAL A 18 -14.10 1.06 -14.83
CA VAL A 18 -12.97 1.66 -15.56
C VAL A 18 -13.47 2.54 -16.70
N VAL A 19 -14.47 2.07 -17.46
CA VAL A 19 -15.10 2.86 -18.53
C VAL A 19 -15.73 4.14 -17.97
N VAL A 20 -16.44 4.05 -16.83
CA VAL A 20 -16.99 5.22 -16.15
C VAL A 20 -15.90 6.23 -15.76
N ALA A 21 -14.76 5.76 -15.23
CA ALA A 21 -13.64 6.62 -14.90
C ALA A 21 -13.04 7.33 -16.13
N ILE A 22 -12.93 6.63 -17.27
CA ILE A 22 -12.49 7.21 -18.54
C ILE A 22 -13.48 8.28 -19.03
N LEU A 23 -14.78 8.00 -18.98
CA LEU A 23 -15.82 8.95 -19.38
C LEU A 23 -15.80 10.23 -18.54
N ILE A 24 -15.61 10.11 -17.22
CA ILE A 24 -15.45 11.26 -16.32
C ILE A 24 -14.16 12.02 -16.68
N SER A 25 -13.05 11.32 -16.93
CA SER A 25 -11.79 11.95 -17.31
C SER A 25 -11.91 12.79 -18.58
N HIS A 26 -12.61 12.26 -19.59
CA HIS A 26 -12.87 12.96 -20.84
C HIS A 26 -13.80 14.17 -20.66
N LYS A 27 -14.88 14.01 -19.86
CA LYS A 27 -15.81 15.11 -19.56
C LYS A 27 -15.14 16.29 -18.85
N GLU A 28 -14.32 15.99 -17.85
CA GLU A 28 -13.58 17.00 -17.07
C GLU A 28 -12.26 17.43 -17.74
N LYS A 29 -11.97 16.93 -18.96
CA LYS A 29 -10.77 17.26 -19.75
C LYS A 29 -9.45 17.05 -19.00
N LEU A 30 -9.41 16.04 -18.14
CA LEU A 30 -8.24 15.71 -17.33
C LEU A 30 -7.09 15.09 -18.15
N ALA A 31 -7.36 14.65 -19.39
CA ALA A 31 -6.40 14.01 -20.30
C ALA A 31 -5.70 12.76 -19.72
N LEU A 32 -6.34 12.06 -18.77
CA LEU A 32 -5.78 10.89 -18.07
C LEU A 32 -6.13 9.55 -18.74
N GLU A 33 -6.84 9.56 -19.87
CA GLU A 33 -7.38 8.34 -20.49
C GLU A 33 -6.29 7.31 -20.81
N LYS A 34 -5.17 7.77 -21.38
CA LYS A 34 -4.01 6.92 -21.71
C LYS A 34 -3.33 6.38 -20.46
N ASP A 35 -3.24 7.21 -19.41
CA ASP A 35 -2.63 6.82 -18.14
C ASP A 35 -3.48 5.77 -17.42
N ILE A 36 -4.81 5.91 -17.45
CA ILE A 36 -5.73 4.92 -16.91
C ILE A 36 -5.57 3.60 -17.66
N LEU A 37 -5.60 3.63 -19.00
CA LEU A 37 -5.52 2.41 -19.81
C LEU A 37 -4.19 1.68 -19.61
N TRP A 38 -3.08 2.42 -19.60
CA TRP A 38 -1.75 1.87 -19.34
C TRP A 38 -1.62 1.32 -17.91
N SER A 39 -2.18 2.04 -16.92
CA SER A 39 -2.17 1.60 -15.51
C SER A 39 -2.96 0.32 -15.30
N VAL A 40 -4.15 0.22 -15.90
CA VAL A 40 -5.01 -0.97 -15.83
C VAL A 40 -4.34 -2.15 -16.53
N GLY A 41 -3.82 -1.96 -17.74
CA GLY A 41 -3.10 -3.02 -18.48
C GLY A 41 -1.90 -3.55 -17.69
N ARG A 42 -1.07 -2.65 -17.15
CA ARG A 42 0.06 -3.02 -16.27
C ARG A 42 -0.41 -3.77 -15.02
N ALA A 43 -1.51 -3.33 -14.38
CA ALA A 43 -2.04 -3.98 -13.19
C ALA A 43 -2.56 -5.39 -13.47
N ILE A 44 -3.26 -5.61 -14.59
CA ILE A 44 -3.73 -6.94 -15.00
C ILE A 44 -2.53 -7.89 -15.20
N ILE A 45 -1.54 -7.47 -15.99
CA ILE A 45 -0.33 -8.27 -16.23
C ILE A 45 0.38 -8.58 -14.91
N GLN A 46 0.54 -7.57 -14.04
CA GLN A 46 1.16 -7.74 -12.73
C GLN A 46 0.40 -8.74 -11.86
N LEU A 47 -0.93 -8.64 -11.78
CA LEU A 47 -1.75 -9.54 -10.97
C LEU A 47 -1.70 -10.99 -11.48
N ILE A 48 -1.65 -11.20 -12.80
CA ILE A 48 -1.45 -12.53 -13.39
C ILE A 48 -0.10 -13.10 -12.94
N ILE A 49 0.98 -12.34 -13.09
CA ILE A 49 2.34 -12.79 -12.70
C ILE A 49 2.38 -13.11 -11.20
N VAL A 50 1.90 -12.21 -10.35
CA VAL A 50 1.87 -12.41 -8.89
C VAL A 50 1.00 -13.61 -8.54
N GLY A 51 -0.13 -13.83 -9.21
CA GLY A 51 -0.99 -15.00 -9.01
C GLY A 51 -0.26 -16.31 -9.28
N TYR A 52 0.53 -16.40 -10.36
CA TYR A 52 1.36 -17.58 -10.63
C TYR A 52 2.45 -17.80 -9.58
N VAL A 53 3.12 -16.72 -9.16
CA VAL A 53 4.14 -16.80 -8.10
C VAL A 53 3.52 -17.31 -6.79
N LEU A 54 2.38 -16.74 -6.39
CA LEU A 54 1.69 -17.17 -5.17
C LEU A 54 1.21 -18.61 -5.24
N LYS A 55 0.70 -19.06 -6.40
CA LYS A 55 0.32 -20.47 -6.60
C LYS A 55 1.47 -21.43 -6.32
N TYR A 56 2.68 -21.09 -6.79
CA TYR A 56 3.88 -21.88 -6.50
C TYR A 56 4.23 -21.84 -5.01
N ILE A 57 4.26 -20.65 -4.41
CA ILE A 57 4.62 -20.49 -2.99
C ILE A 57 3.66 -21.24 -2.07
N PHE A 58 2.36 -21.20 -2.37
CA PHE A 58 1.36 -21.95 -1.60
C PHE A 58 1.51 -23.47 -1.74
N SER A 59 2.13 -23.96 -2.82
CA SER A 59 2.38 -25.40 -2.99
C SER A 59 3.61 -25.92 -2.25
N VAL A 60 4.58 -25.06 -1.98
CA VAL A 60 5.82 -25.42 -1.28
C VAL A 60 5.59 -25.53 0.23
N ASP A 61 4.61 -24.80 0.77
CA ASP A 61 4.20 -24.80 2.18
C ASP A 61 5.36 -24.65 3.19
N ASP A 62 6.29 -23.74 2.87
CA ASP A 62 7.47 -23.49 3.69
C ASP A 62 7.34 -22.19 4.51
N ALA A 63 7.60 -22.30 5.80
CA ALA A 63 7.51 -21.20 6.76
C ALA A 63 8.54 -20.09 6.47
N SER A 64 9.75 -20.45 6.02
CA SER A 64 10.80 -19.47 5.71
C SER A 64 10.48 -18.69 4.44
N LEU A 65 9.94 -19.35 3.40
CA LEU A 65 9.45 -18.69 2.19
C LEU A 65 8.26 -17.77 2.47
N THR A 66 7.36 -18.18 3.37
CA THR A 66 6.23 -17.35 3.82
C THR A 66 6.73 -16.07 4.48
N LEU A 67 7.66 -16.18 5.43
CA LEU A 67 8.24 -15.03 6.10
C LEU A 67 8.99 -14.11 5.12
N LEU A 68 9.74 -14.69 4.18
CA LEU A 68 10.44 -13.94 3.14
C LEU A 68 9.47 -13.16 2.26
N MET A 69 8.32 -13.75 1.88
CA MET A 69 7.29 -13.04 1.13
C MET A 69 6.63 -11.92 1.92
N VAL A 70 6.36 -12.14 3.20
CA VAL A 70 5.84 -11.08 4.09
C VAL A 70 6.83 -9.91 4.16
N LEU A 71 8.13 -10.18 4.33
CA LEU A 71 9.16 -9.15 4.30
C LEU A 71 9.25 -8.44 2.95
N PHE A 72 9.14 -9.18 1.85
CA PHE A 72 9.12 -8.60 0.50
C PHE A 72 7.92 -7.67 0.27
N ILE A 73 6.75 -8.05 0.78
CA ILE A 73 5.54 -7.23 0.79
C ILE A 73 5.77 -5.95 1.60
N CYS A 74 6.26 -6.07 2.84
CA CYS A 74 6.55 -4.93 3.70
C CYS A 74 7.59 -3.98 3.09
N PHE A 75 8.62 -4.53 2.43
CA PHE A 75 9.62 -3.76 1.70
C PHE A 75 8.99 -2.97 0.55
N ASN A 76 8.18 -3.62 -0.29
CA ASN A 76 7.48 -2.97 -1.40
C ASN A 76 6.49 -1.90 -0.89
N ALA A 77 5.77 -2.19 0.19
CA ALA A 77 4.85 -1.25 0.82
C ALA A 77 5.60 0.00 1.31
N ALA A 78 6.73 -0.17 2.01
CA ALA A 78 7.56 0.94 2.48
C ALA A 78 8.18 1.74 1.33
N TRP A 79 8.63 1.08 0.27
CA TRP A 79 9.17 1.72 -0.92
C TRP A 79 8.11 2.58 -1.63
N ASN A 80 6.88 2.07 -1.75
CA ASN A 80 5.78 2.84 -2.34
C ASN A 80 5.28 3.96 -1.42
N ALA A 81 5.29 3.76 -0.10
CA ALA A 81 4.98 4.82 0.87
C ALA A 81 6.01 5.96 0.80
N GLN A 82 7.30 5.65 0.67
CA GLN A 82 8.36 6.64 0.55
C GLN A 82 8.15 7.56 -0.66
N LYS A 83 7.70 7.03 -1.80
CA LYS A 83 7.45 7.84 -3.01
C LYS A 83 6.38 8.91 -2.81
N ARG A 84 5.54 8.76 -1.78
CA ARG A 84 4.54 9.78 -1.37
C ARG A 84 5.14 10.84 -0.45
N SER A 85 6.34 10.65 0.09
CA SER A 85 7.05 11.65 0.87
C SER A 85 7.92 12.51 -0.03
N LYS A 86 7.53 13.78 -0.23
CA LYS A 86 8.37 14.76 -0.91
C LYS A 86 9.33 15.50 0.03
N TYR A 87 9.09 15.46 1.35
CA TYR A 87 9.68 16.40 2.30
C TYR A 87 10.38 15.75 3.51
N ILE A 88 10.25 14.44 3.72
CA ILE A 88 10.74 13.77 4.94
C ILE A 88 11.98 12.93 4.62
N ALA A 89 13.11 13.27 5.24
CA ALA A 89 14.33 12.49 5.17
C ALA A 89 14.13 11.09 5.78
N LYS A 90 14.77 10.07 5.20
CA LYS A 90 14.71 8.67 5.67
C LYS A 90 13.29 8.06 5.73
N ALA A 91 12.35 8.59 4.94
CA ALA A 91 10.97 8.10 4.87
C ALA A 91 10.85 6.59 4.58
N PHE A 92 11.80 5.99 3.84
CA PHE A 92 11.84 4.53 3.65
C PHE A 92 12.00 3.77 4.96
N ILE A 93 13.02 4.09 5.75
CA ILE A 93 13.37 3.35 6.97
C ILE A 93 12.23 3.49 7.99
N SER A 94 11.73 4.71 8.17
CA SER A 94 10.59 4.96 9.05
C SER A 94 9.34 4.21 8.60
N SER A 95 9.03 4.20 7.30
CA SER A 95 7.91 3.43 6.75
C SER A 95 8.12 1.93 6.93
N PHE A 96 9.31 1.42 6.66
CA PHE A 96 9.61 0.00 6.74
C PHE A 96 9.48 -0.52 8.17
N ILE A 97 10.01 0.21 9.15
CA ILE A 97 9.86 -0.14 10.57
C ILE A 97 8.38 -0.07 10.97
N ALA A 98 7.68 1.02 10.65
CA ALA A 98 6.27 1.18 11.03
C ALA A 98 5.37 0.09 10.44
N ILE A 99 5.51 -0.18 9.14
CA ILE A 99 4.72 -1.19 8.42
C ILE A 99 5.07 -2.60 8.91
N THR A 100 6.36 -2.93 9.05
CA THR A 100 6.79 -4.28 9.44
C THR A 100 6.43 -4.58 10.89
N VAL A 101 6.62 -3.62 11.81
CA VAL A 101 6.22 -3.77 13.21
C VAL A 101 4.70 -3.86 13.32
N GLY A 102 3.95 -2.99 12.62
CA GLY A 102 2.49 -3.04 12.61
C GLY A 102 1.96 -4.37 12.07
N ALA A 103 2.42 -4.79 10.89
CA ALA A 103 2.04 -6.07 10.29
C ALA A 103 2.45 -7.26 11.16
N GLY A 104 3.66 -7.25 11.72
CA GLY A 104 4.17 -8.30 12.60
C GLY A 104 3.33 -8.44 13.88
N ILE A 105 3.00 -7.34 14.55
CA ILE A 105 2.14 -7.35 15.74
C ILE A 105 0.75 -7.86 15.38
N THR A 106 0.13 -7.34 14.32
CA THR A 106 -1.22 -7.77 13.91
C THR A 106 -1.25 -9.26 13.55
N LEU A 107 -0.29 -9.74 12.77
CA LEU A 107 -0.19 -11.16 12.43
C LEU A 107 0.06 -12.02 13.67
N ALA A 108 0.96 -11.60 14.56
CA ALA A 108 1.24 -12.33 15.81
C ALA A 108 -0.04 -12.47 16.65
N VAL A 109 -0.83 -11.41 16.80
CA VAL A 109 -2.11 -11.45 17.52
C VAL A 109 -3.09 -12.40 16.83
N LEU A 110 -3.23 -12.36 15.51
CA LEU A 110 -4.14 -13.25 14.77
C LEU A 110 -3.75 -14.73 14.88
N ILE A 111 -2.44 -15.02 14.88
CA ILE A 111 -1.94 -16.40 15.00
C ILE A 111 -2.08 -16.90 16.44
N LEU A 112 -1.66 -16.10 17.42
CA LEU A 112 -1.71 -16.48 18.84
C LEU A 112 -3.13 -16.59 19.37
N SER A 113 -4.08 -15.83 18.81
CA SER A 113 -5.50 -15.98 19.13
C SER A 113 -6.16 -17.21 18.48
N GLY A 114 -5.48 -17.90 17.56
CA GLY A 114 -6.05 -19.00 16.78
C GLY A 114 -7.03 -18.55 15.70
N SER A 115 -7.10 -17.25 15.40
CA SER A 115 -7.98 -16.73 14.33
C SER A 115 -7.49 -17.14 12.94
N ILE A 116 -6.17 -17.30 12.77
CA ILE A 116 -5.54 -17.79 11.54
C ILE A 116 -4.44 -18.78 11.90
N GLU A 117 -4.20 -19.73 11.00
CA GLU A 117 -3.06 -20.65 11.08
C GLU A 117 -1.86 -20.06 10.33
N PHE A 118 -0.65 -20.43 10.75
CA PHE A 118 0.59 -19.98 10.08
C PHE A 118 0.85 -20.77 8.79
N ILE A 119 -0.09 -20.67 7.85
CA ILE A 119 0.01 -21.26 6.51
C ILE A 119 0.11 -20.15 5.44
N PRO A 120 0.90 -20.35 4.37
CA PRO A 120 1.17 -19.32 3.37
C PRO A 120 -0.11 -18.71 2.77
N MET A 121 -1.13 -19.54 2.55
CA MET A 121 -2.41 -19.15 1.93
C MET A 121 -3.21 -18.16 2.80
N GLN A 122 -3.04 -18.16 4.13
CA GLN A 122 -3.70 -17.20 5.02
C GLN A 122 -2.78 -16.01 5.34
N VAL A 123 -1.54 -16.29 5.72
CA VAL A 123 -0.60 -15.26 6.21
C VAL A 123 -0.24 -14.26 5.10
N ILE A 124 0.07 -14.73 3.88
CA ILE A 124 0.55 -13.84 2.81
C ILE A 124 -0.54 -12.85 2.37
N PRO A 125 -1.79 -13.26 2.09
CA PRO A 125 -2.85 -12.31 1.75
C PRO A 125 -3.16 -11.33 2.87
N ILE A 126 -3.21 -11.79 4.13
CA ILE A 126 -3.50 -10.94 5.29
C ILE A 126 -2.37 -9.93 5.51
N ALA A 127 -1.11 -10.37 5.45
CA ALA A 127 0.05 -9.50 5.47
C ALA A 127 -0.01 -8.45 4.35
N GLY A 128 -0.38 -8.86 3.13
CA GLY A 128 -0.61 -7.99 1.99
C GLY A 128 -1.64 -6.89 2.27
N MET A 129 -2.79 -7.25 2.83
CA MET A 129 -3.84 -6.29 3.19
C MET A 129 -3.38 -5.32 4.30
N ILE A 130 -2.74 -5.82 5.36
CA ILE A 130 -2.25 -4.99 6.46
C ILE A 130 -1.18 -4.01 5.97
N ALA A 131 -0.17 -4.52 5.26
CA ALA A 131 0.92 -3.70 4.73
C ALA A 131 0.42 -2.69 3.68
N GLY A 132 -0.55 -3.07 2.84
CA GLY A 132 -1.18 -2.17 1.86
C GLY A 132 -1.92 -1.01 2.54
N ASN A 133 -2.72 -1.29 3.57
CA ASN A 133 -3.42 -0.26 4.34
C ASN A 133 -2.44 0.66 5.08
N ALA A 134 -1.41 0.07 5.70
CA ALA A 134 -0.36 0.83 6.38
C ALA A 134 0.42 1.74 5.41
N MET A 135 0.76 1.26 4.21
CA MET A 135 1.39 2.07 3.16
C MET A 135 0.55 3.29 2.79
N VAL A 136 -0.76 3.12 2.62
CA VAL A 136 -1.67 4.22 2.30
C VAL A 136 -1.74 5.23 3.45
N ALA A 137 -1.90 4.75 4.68
CA ALA A 137 -1.95 5.61 5.88
C ALA A 137 -0.66 6.40 6.10
N VAL A 138 0.50 5.74 6.02
CA VAL A 138 1.81 6.39 6.15
C VAL A 138 2.03 7.41 5.03
N GLY A 139 1.69 7.05 3.79
CA GLY A 139 1.81 7.96 2.65
C GLY A 139 0.92 9.21 2.78
N LEU A 140 -0.31 9.07 3.30
CA LEU A 140 -1.19 10.20 3.61
C LEU A 140 -0.62 11.06 4.74
N CYS A 141 -0.10 10.43 5.81
CA CYS A 141 0.56 11.14 6.90
C CYS A 141 1.73 11.99 6.40
N TYR A 142 2.58 11.45 5.52
CA TYR A 142 3.68 12.20 4.92
C TYR A 142 3.23 13.38 4.06
N ASN A 143 2.21 13.19 3.23
CA ASN A 143 1.64 14.28 2.44
C ASN A 143 1.07 15.39 3.35
N ASN A 144 0.27 15.02 4.35
CA ASN A 144 -0.33 15.97 5.28
C ASN A 144 0.71 16.73 6.09
N LEU A 145 1.74 16.04 6.60
CA LEU A 145 2.82 16.66 7.37
C LEU A 145 3.61 17.64 6.50
N GLY A 146 3.97 17.23 5.28
CA GLY A 146 4.67 18.09 4.32
C GLY A 146 3.86 19.32 3.93
N GLN A 147 2.57 19.15 3.63
CA GLN A 147 1.66 20.26 3.34
C GLN A 147 1.56 21.23 4.52
N ARG A 148 1.51 20.70 5.75
CA ARG A 148 1.41 21.54 6.95
C ARG A 148 2.66 22.37 7.21
N VAL A 149 3.84 21.79 7.01
CA VAL A 149 5.12 22.53 7.11
C VAL A 149 5.18 23.65 6.09
N ILE A 150 4.70 23.42 4.86
CA ILE A 150 4.65 24.46 3.82
C ILE A 150 3.63 25.54 4.17
N SER A 151 2.43 25.17 4.62
CA SER A 151 1.38 26.15 4.95
C SER A 151 1.72 27.00 6.17
N GLU A 152 2.44 26.44 7.14
CA GLU A 152 2.84 27.13 8.38
C GLU A 152 4.29 27.67 8.32
N GLN A 153 4.92 27.66 7.15
CA GLN A 153 6.33 28.04 6.99
C GLN A 153 6.64 29.42 7.58
N GLN A 154 5.75 30.39 7.36
CA GLN A 154 5.90 31.76 7.88
C GLN A 154 5.94 31.77 9.42
N GLN A 155 5.01 31.05 10.08
CA GLN A 155 4.94 30.98 11.54
C GLN A 155 6.17 30.28 12.13
N ILE A 156 6.66 29.24 11.45
CA ILE A 156 7.89 28.55 11.83
C ILE A 156 9.08 29.52 11.78
N GLN A 157 9.21 30.31 10.70
CA GLN A 157 10.28 31.29 10.55
C GLN A 157 10.21 32.43 11.57
N GLU A 158 9.00 32.89 11.93
CA GLU A 158 8.79 33.88 12.98
C GLU A 158 9.26 33.38 14.35
N LYS A 159 8.85 32.17 14.74
CA LYS A 159 9.30 31.56 16.00
C LYS A 159 10.82 31.38 16.04
N LEU A 160 11.43 30.90 14.94
CA LEU A 160 12.88 30.76 14.84
C LEU A 160 13.59 32.12 14.95
N SER A 161 13.05 33.17 14.34
CA SER A 161 13.60 34.54 14.42
C SER A 161 13.52 35.13 15.83
N LEU A 162 12.52 34.73 16.62
CA LEU A 162 12.38 35.09 18.03
C LEU A 162 13.25 34.23 18.97
N GLY A 163 14.11 33.36 18.43
CA GLY A 163 15.03 32.51 19.18
C GLY A 163 14.47 31.17 19.62
N ALA A 164 13.31 30.73 19.11
CA ALA A 164 12.83 29.38 19.35
C ALA A 164 13.75 28.34 18.69
N THR A 165 13.93 27.19 19.33
CA THR A 165 14.65 26.06 18.73
C THR A 165 13.78 25.34 17.68
N PRO A 166 14.36 24.57 16.74
CA PRO A 166 13.57 23.82 15.74
C PRO A 166 12.59 22.79 16.30
N LYS A 167 12.72 22.40 17.58
CA LYS A 167 11.74 21.52 18.26
C LYS A 167 10.57 22.30 18.86
N GLN A 168 10.74 23.60 19.08
CA GLN A 168 9.74 24.52 19.64
C GLN A 168 8.98 25.29 18.56
N ALA A 169 9.60 25.48 17.39
CA ALA A 169 9.00 26.12 16.22
C ALA A 169 7.94 25.22 15.58
#